data_AF-A0A5K1BZ92-F1
#
_entry.id   AF-A0A5K1BZ92-F1
#
_cell.length_a   1.000
_cell.length_b   1.000
_cell.length_c   1.000
_cell.angle_alpha   90.00
_cell.angle_beta   90.00
_cell.angle_gamma   90.00
#
_symmetry.space_group_name_H-M   'P 1'
#
loop_
_entity.id
_entity.type
_entity.pdbx_description
1 polymer ?
#
loop_
_entity_poly.entity_id
_entity_poly.type
_entity_poly.pdbx_seq_one_letter_code
_entity_poly.pdbx_strand_id
1 'polypeptide(L)' 'GYGMTEAGPVISMCLAFAKEPFEIKSGSCGTVVRNAELKLVDPDTGASLPRNQAGEICIRGNQIMK' A
#
# COMPACT_ATOMS: atom_id res chain seq x y z
N GLY A 1 -6.92 -4.04 5.98
CA GLY A 1 -6.99 -3.70 4.54
C GLY A 1 -7.12 -2.20 4.46
N TYR A 2 -6.61 -1.59 3.40
CA TYR A 2 -6.66 -0.15 3.19
C TYR A 2 -7.04 0.17 1.75
N GLY A 3 -7.88 1.18 1.59
CA GLY A 3 -8.47 1.53 0.31
C GLY A 3 -8.92 2.98 0.22
N MET A 4 -9.08 3.42 -1.01
CA MET A 4 -9.47 4.77 -1.43
C MET A 4 -10.13 4.62 -2.80
N THR A 5 -11.25 5.31 -3.05
CA THR A 5 -12.07 5.15 -4.27
C THR A 5 -11.23 5.30 -5.53
N GLU A 6 -10.38 6.32 -5.55
CA GLU A 6 -9.47 6.70 -6.63
C GLU A 6 -8.42 5.61 -6.92
N ALA A 7 -8.08 4.79 -5.92
CA ALA A 7 -7.13 3.69 -6.06
C ALA A 7 -7.75 2.37 -6.54
N GLY A 8 -9.02 2.38 -6.94
CA GLY A 8 -9.67 1.25 -7.58
C GLY A 8 -9.90 0.01 -6.71
N PRO A 9 -10.66 0.08 -5.62
CA PRO A 9 -10.50 0.90 -4.41
C PRO A 9 -9.42 0.34 -3.44
N VAL A 10 -8.74 -0.76 -3.78
CA VAL A 10 -7.89 -1.51 -2.85
C VAL A 10 -6.40 -1.18 -3.04
N ILE A 11 -5.76 -0.69 -1.98
CA ILE A 11 -4.32 -0.38 -1.95
C ILE A 11 -3.53 -1.51 -1.27
N SER A 12 -4.01 -1.98 -0.11
CA SER A 12 -3.36 -3.05 0.65
C SER A 12 -4.35 -4.03 1.27
N MET A 13 -3.94 -5.29 1.38
CA MET A 13 -4.74 -6.38 1.91
C MET A 13 -3.99 -7.13 3.02
N CYS A 14 -4.73 -7.65 4.00
CA CYS A 14 -4.16 -8.48 5.04
C CYS A 14 -3.77 -9.84 4.46
N LEU A 15 -2.48 -10.17 4.48
CA LEU A 15 -1.99 -11.45 3.92
C LEU A 15 -2.35 -12.67 4.78
N ALA A 16 -2.88 -12.48 5.99
CA ALA A 16 -3.51 -13.57 6.74
C ALA A 16 -4.77 -14.12 6.05
N PHE A 17 -5.33 -13.41 5.06
CA PHE A 17 -6.45 -13.87 4.24
C PHE A 17 -6.02 -14.61 2.96
N ALA A 18 -4.72 -14.76 2.72
CA ALA A 18 -4.23 -15.56 1.60
C ALA A 18 -4.54 -17.05 1.81
N LYS A 19 -4.58 -17.81 0.70
CA LYS A 19 -4.73 -19.27 0.76
C LYS A 19 -3.66 -19.92 1.64
N GLU A 20 -2.44 -19.42 1.51
CA GLU A 20 -1.32 -19.71 2.41
C GLU A 20 -1.06 -18.42 3.22
N PRO A 21 -1.50 -18.36 4.49
CA PRO A 21 -1.48 -17.13 5.26
C PRO A 21 -0.07 -16.76 5.71
N PHE A 22 0.19 -15.45 5.79
CA PHE A 22 1.43 -14.89 6.31
C PHE A 22 1.24 -14.37 7.74
N GLU A 23 2.32 -14.30 8.51
CA GLU A 23 2.33 -13.61 9.80
C GLU A 23 2.02 -12.11 9.61
N ILE A 24 1.19 -11.57 10.49
CA ILE A 24 0.78 -10.16 10.48
C ILE A 24 0.98 -9.54 11.86
N LYS A 25 1.03 -8.21 11.90
CA LYS A 25 1.10 -7.44 13.16
C LYS A 25 -0.20 -6.70 13.40
N SER A 26 -0.66 -6.72 14.65
CA SER A 26 -1.79 -5.90 15.09
C SER A 26 -1.56 -4.42 14.77
N GLY A 27 -2.59 -3.74 14.27
CA GLY A 27 -2.51 -2.33 13.84
C GLY A 27 -1.94 -2.11 12.44
N SER A 28 -1.43 -3.14 11.76
CA SER A 28 -1.03 -3.01 10.34
C SER A 28 -2.23 -2.98 9.40
N CYS A 29 -2.14 -2.18 8.33
CA CYS A 29 -3.21 -2.09 7.34
C CYS A 29 -3.16 -3.19 6.26
N GLY A 30 -2.08 -3.98 6.21
CA GLY A 30 -1.84 -5.03 5.22
C GLY A 30 -0.57 -4.80 4.41
N THR A 31 -0.43 -5.56 3.32
CA THR A 31 0.66 -5.43 2.34
C THR A 31 0.11 -4.97 1.00
N VAL A 32 0.90 -4.21 0.24
CA VAL A 32 0.54 -3.74 -1.11
C VAL A 32 0.03 -4.91 -1.97
N VAL A 33 -1.03 -4.67 -2.75
CA VAL A 33 -1.59 -5.68 -3.65
C VAL A 33 -0.58 -6.07 -4.74
N ARG A 34 -0.68 -7.31 -5.23
CA ARG A 34 0.12 -7.80 -6.36
C ARG A 34 -0.13 -6.98 -7.62
N ASN A 35 0.86 -6.98 -8.52
CA ASN A 35 0.83 -6.24 -9.79
C ASN A 35 0.65 -4.71 -9.62
N ALA A 36 1.03 -4.18 -8.46
CA ALA A 36 1.09 -2.76 -8.16
C ALA A 36 2.40 -2.42 -7.46
N GLU A 37 2.82 -1.17 -7.59
CA GLU A 37 4.00 -0.61 -6.93
C GLU A 37 3.55 0.44 -5.91
N LEU A 38 4.17 0.46 -4.74
CA LEU A 38 3.90 1.45 -3.70
C LEU A 38 5.22 2.03 -3.19
N LYS A 39 5.26 3.36 -3.03
CA LYS A 39 6.34 4.07 -2.35
C LYS A 39 5.77 5.03 -1.32
N LEU A 40 6.62 5.40 -0.37
CA LEU A 40 6.37 6.53 0.51
C LEU A 40 7.14 7.73 -0.01
N VAL A 41 6.50 8.89 -0.04
CA VAL A 41 7.09 10.13 -0.54
C VAL A 41 7.07 11.19 0.55
N ASP A 42 8.17 11.91 0.70
CA ASP A 42 8.23 13.11 1.53
C ASP A 42 7.41 14.23 0.87
N PRO A 43 6.39 14.78 1.53
CA PRO A 43 5.46 15.73 0.92
C PRO A 43 6.09 17.08 0.56
N ASP A 44 7.18 17.47 1.22
CA ASP A 44 7.83 18.77 1.01
C ASP A 44 8.89 18.68 -0.11
N THR A 45 9.60 17.55 -0.19
CA THR A 45 10.73 17.37 -1.10
C THR A 45 10.43 16.49 -2.32
N GLY A 46 9.37 15.69 -2.27
CA GLY A 46 9.04 14.69 -3.30
C GLY A 46 9.99 13.48 -3.34
N ALA A 47 10.93 13.39 -2.40
CA ALA A 47 11.89 12.31 -2.33
C ALA A 47 11.23 10.98 -1.92
N SER A 48 11.70 9.86 -2.48
CA SER A 48 11.25 8.54 -2.04
C SER A 48 11.88 8.19 -0.69
N LEU A 49 11.05 7.77 0.26
CA LEU A 49 11.47 7.42 1.61
C LEU A 49 11.76 5.92 1.76
N PRO A 50 12.72 5.53 2.62
CA PRO A 50 12.99 4.13 2.94
C PRO A 50 11.95 3.58 3.92
N ARG A 51 12.12 2.30 4.29
CA ARG A 51 11.26 1.63 5.27
C ARG A 51 11.29 2.35 6.63
N ASN A 52 10.17 2.28 7.34
CA ASN A 52 9.98 2.83 8.69
C ASN A 52 10.06 4.36 8.79
N GLN A 53 9.87 5.09 7.69
CA GLN A 53 9.69 6.55 7.69
C GLN A 53 8.26 6.89 7.28
N ALA A 54 7.65 7.90 7.91
CA ALA A 54 6.31 8.35 7.58
C ALA A 54 6.36 9.29 6.36
N GLY A 55 5.39 9.15 5.46
CA GLY A 55 5.25 9.98 4.27
C GLY A 55 3.94 9.72 3.55
N GLU A 56 3.74 10.39 2.42
CA GLU A 56 2.58 10.21 1.56
C GLU A 56 2.64 8.83 0.85
N ILE A 57 1.53 8.09 0.89
CA ILE A 57 1.41 6.81 0.20
C ILE A 57 1.09 7.08 -1.27
N CYS A 58 2.02 6.74 -2.17
CA CYS A 58 1.79 6.77 -3.60
C CYS A 58 1.76 5.35 -4.17
N ILE A 59 0.72 5.04 -4.95
CA ILE A 59 0.53 3.73 -5.59
C ILE A 59 0.44 3.88 -7.11
N ARG A 60 1.02 2.92 -7.84
CA ARG A 60 0.92 2.79 -9.30
C ARG A 60 0.47 1.39 -9.66
N GLY A 61 -0.51 1.28 -10.55
CA GLY A 61 -0.96 0.01 -11.11
C GLY A 61 -2.17 0.20 -12.03
N ASN A 62 -2.50 -0.82 -12.80
CA ASN A 62 -3.59 -0.76 -13.80
C ASN A 62 -4.99 -0.72 -13.17
N GLN A 63 -5.10 -0.97 -11.87
CA GLN A 63 -6.35 -0.93 -11.12
C GLN A 63 -6.79 0.48 -10.73
N ILE A 64 -5.88 1.46 -10.75
CA ILE A 64 -6.16 2.84 -10.36
C ILE A 64 -7.17 3.47 -11.33
N MET A 65 -7.96 4.43 -10.85
CA MET A 65 -8.90 5.17 -11.68
C MET A 65 -8.23 5.79 -12.93
N LYS A 66 -9.01 5.95 -14.00
CA LYS A 66 -8.61 6.72 -15.18
C LYS A 66 -8.97 8.19 -15.04
#